data_AF-A0A0S3KBU1-F1
#
_entry.id   AF-A0A0S3KBU1-F1
#
_cell.length_a   1.000
_cell.length_b   1.000
_cell.length_c   1.000
_cell.angle_alpha   90.00
_cell.angle_beta   90.00
_cell.angle_gamma   90.00
#
_symmetry.space_group_name_H-M   'P 1'
#
loop_
_entity.id
_entity.type
_entity.pdbx_description
1 polymer ?
#
loop_
_entity_poly.entity_id
_entity_poly.type
_entity_poly.pdbx_seq_one_letter_code
_entity_poly.pdbx_strand_id
1 'polypeptide(L)'
;MWLFLFGKIQREKESKKLKKALTDFRLPLLKIKYLSKRLDYPGFTKMFENALEILDSDLNDQDKAKQVIAKTQIFGGMGSWGDSPPYTAQTLGIRSEFDEITNQFSNARDNLKTK
;
A
#
# COMPACT_ATOMS: atom_id res chain seq x y z
N MET A 1 29.31 -21.63 -15.90
CA MET A 1 28.26 -22.39 -15.18
C MET A 1 27.88 -21.76 -13.83
N TRP A 2 28.82 -21.27 -13.02
CA TRP A 2 28.54 -20.65 -11.71
C TRP A 2 27.73 -19.34 -11.74
N LEU A 3 28.03 -18.42 -12.66
CA LEU A 3 27.31 -17.14 -12.80
C LEU A 3 25.81 -17.32 -13.08
N PHE A 4 25.45 -18.37 -13.83
CA PHE A 4 24.05 -18.66 -14.18
C PHE A 4 23.24 -19.18 -12.98
N LEU A 5 23.83 -20.07 -12.18
CA LEU A 5 23.22 -20.58 -10.94
C LEU A 5 23.05 -19.46 -9.91
N PHE A 6 24.07 -18.61 -9.76
CA PHE A 6 24.01 -17.46 -8.84
C PHE A 6 22.88 -16.49 -9.23
N GLY A 7 22.76 -16.16 -10.52
CA GLY A 7 21.67 -15.29 -11.01
C GLY A 7 20.27 -15.89 -10.81
N LYS A 8 20.11 -17.21 -10.92
CA LYS A 8 18.84 -17.89 -10.67
C LYS A 8 18.43 -17.81 -9.19
N ILE A 9 19.37 -18.07 -8.27
CA ILE A 9 19.13 -18.02 -6.82
C ILE A 9 18.70 -16.61 -6.37
N GLN A 10 19.36 -15.57 -6.90
CA GLN A 10 18.98 -14.18 -6.59
C GLN A 10 17.55 -13.85 -7.05
N ARG A 11 17.19 -14.24 -8.29
CA ARG A 11 15.83 -14.02 -8.82
C ARG A 11 14.75 -14.72 -7.99
N GLU A 12 14.99 -15.95 -7.56
CA GLU A 12 14.05 -16.69 -6.70
C GLU A 12 13.89 -16.04 -5.33
N LYS A 13 14.98 -15.53 -4.75
CA LYS A 13 14.94 -14.81 -3.47
C LYS A 13 14.15 -13.51 -3.58
N GLU A 14 14.39 -12.71 -4.63
CA GLU A 14 13.65 -11.47 -4.88
C GLU A 14 12.16 -11.73 -5.15
N SER A 15 11.83 -12.77 -5.92
CA SER A 15 10.44 -13.17 -6.15
C SER A 15 9.72 -13.55 -4.85
N LYS A 16 10.36 -14.37 -3.99
CA LYS A 16 9.78 -14.74 -2.68
C LYS A 16 9.60 -13.51 -1.77
N LYS A 17 10.58 -12.60 -1.77
CA LYS A 17 10.52 -11.36 -0.99
C LYS A 17 9.37 -10.46 -1.44
N LEU A 18 9.20 -10.27 -2.76
CA LEU A 18 8.11 -9.48 -3.31
C LEU A 18 6.75 -10.08 -3.00
N LYS A 19 6.59 -11.39 -3.18
CA LYS A 19 5.33 -12.10 -2.85
C LYS A 19 4.96 -11.94 -1.38
N LYS A 20 5.94 -12.03 -0.48
CA LYS A 20 5.73 -11.77 0.95
C LYS A 20 5.31 -10.32 1.19
N ALA A 21 5.99 -9.36 0.56
CA ALA A 21 5.64 -7.94 0.70
C ALA A 21 4.21 -7.62 0.22
N LEU A 22 3.77 -8.21 -0.90
CA LEU A 22 2.39 -8.08 -1.39
C LEU A 22 1.37 -8.68 -0.41
N THR A 23 1.69 -9.83 0.18
CA THR A 23 0.84 -10.48 1.19
C THR A 23 0.73 -9.61 2.44
N ASP A 24 1.86 -9.12 2.94
CA ASP A 24 1.95 -8.27 4.13
C ASP A 24 1.25 -6.91 3.91
N PHE A 25 1.20 -6.41 2.67
CA PHE A 25 0.57 -5.13 2.33
C PHE A 25 -0.96 -5.17 2.40
N ARG A 26 -1.59 -6.34 2.27
CA ARG A 26 -3.06 -6.49 2.23
C ARG A 26 -3.73 -5.93 3.50
N LEU A 27 -3.18 -6.23 4.68
CA LEU A 27 -3.78 -5.82 5.94
C LEU A 27 -3.71 -4.29 6.15
N PRO A 28 -2.55 -3.61 6.00
CA PRO A 28 -2.49 -2.15 6.03
C PRO A 28 -3.41 -1.47 5.00
N LEU A 29 -3.52 -2.04 3.79
CA LEU A 29 -4.42 -1.52 2.76
C LEU A 29 -5.91 -1.62 3.16
N LEU A 30 -6.31 -2.73 3.78
CA LEU A 30 -7.66 -2.88 4.33
C LEU A 30 -7.94 -1.88 5.46
N LYS A 31 -6.98 -1.68 6.36
CA LYS A 31 -7.10 -0.73 7.47
C LYS A 31 -7.28 0.71 6.98
N ILE A 32 -6.44 1.16 6.03
CA ILE A 32 -6.54 2.53 5.52
C ILE A 32 -7.83 2.75 4.71
N LYS A 33 -8.32 1.73 3.99
CA LYS A 33 -9.65 1.77 3.36
C LYS A 33 -10.77 1.96 4.38
N TYR A 34 -10.72 1.20 5.48
CA TYR A 34 -11.74 1.32 6.52
C TYR A 34 -11.69 2.69 7.19
N LEU A 35 -10.49 3.20 7.44
CA LEU A 35 -10.27 4.55 7.96
C LEU A 35 -10.82 5.61 7.01
N SER A 36 -10.52 5.55 5.70
CA SER A 36 -11.03 6.53 4.74
C SER A 36 -12.56 6.52 4.65
N LYS A 37 -13.19 5.35 4.82
CA LYS A 37 -14.65 5.23 4.88
C LYS A 37 -15.21 5.87 6.15
N ARG A 38 -14.58 5.65 7.31
CA ARG A 38 -14.99 6.26 8.59
C ARG A 38 -14.86 7.78 8.60
N LEU A 39 -13.84 8.29 7.93
CA LEU A 39 -13.59 9.73 7.79
C LEU A 39 -14.45 10.39 6.70
N ASP A 40 -15.31 9.63 6.00
CA ASP A 40 -16.15 10.08 4.89
C ASP A 40 -15.36 10.68 3.71
N TYR A 41 -14.27 10.01 3.32
CA TYR A 41 -13.53 10.32 2.09
C TYR A 41 -13.76 9.22 1.03
N PRO A 42 -14.88 9.27 0.28
CA PRO A 42 -15.23 8.24 -0.70
C PRO A 42 -14.22 8.13 -1.85
N GLY A 43 -13.57 9.24 -2.23
CA GLY A 43 -12.52 9.24 -3.26
C GLY A 43 -11.32 8.37 -2.87
N PHE A 44 -10.81 8.54 -1.64
CA PHE A 44 -9.74 7.70 -1.10
C PHE A 44 -10.22 6.25 -0.87
N THR A 45 -11.45 6.07 -0.38
CA THR A 45 -12.03 4.73 -0.18
C THR A 45 -12.04 3.93 -1.49
N LYS A 46 -12.56 4.52 -2.57
CA LYS A 46 -12.56 3.92 -3.91
C LYS A 46 -11.14 3.67 -4.42
N MET A 47 -10.19 4.55 -4.11
CA MET A 47 -8.79 4.34 -4.48
C MET A 47 -8.21 3.08 -3.83
N PHE A 48 -8.44 2.89 -2.52
CA PHE A 48 -7.96 1.71 -1.80
C PHE A 48 -8.70 0.43 -2.19
N GLU A 49 -9.98 0.52 -2.54
CA GLU A 49 -10.75 -0.60 -3.11
C GLU A 49 -10.15 -1.10 -4.42
N ASN A 50 -9.89 -0.19 -5.37
CA ASN A 50 -9.22 -0.55 -6.62
C ASN A 50 -7.83 -1.17 -6.37
N ALA A 51 -7.09 -0.72 -5.37
CA ALA A 51 -5.79 -1.30 -5.03
C ALA A 51 -5.93 -2.74 -4.49
N LEU A 52 -7.00 -3.05 -3.75
CA LEU A 52 -7.30 -4.42 -3.31
C LEU A 52 -7.67 -5.31 -4.50
N GLU A 53 -8.47 -4.80 -5.44
CA GLU A 53 -8.80 -5.53 -6.68
C GLU A 53 -7.55 -5.86 -7.49
N ILE A 54 -6.57 -4.96 -7.56
CA ILE A 54 -5.28 -5.24 -8.21
C ILE A 54 -4.51 -6.35 -7.48
N LEU A 55 -4.49 -6.36 -6.14
CA LEU A 55 -3.84 -7.44 -5.37
C LEU A 55 -4.49 -8.81 -5.65
N ASP A 56 -5.80 -8.83 -5.83
CA ASP A 56 -6.60 -10.05 -6.07
C ASP A 56 -6.67 -10.46 -7.55
N SER A 57 -6.16 -9.64 -8.47
CA SER A 57 -6.12 -9.94 -9.91
C SER A 57 -5.17 -11.08 -10.28
N ASP A 58 -5.24 -11.55 -11.53
CA ASP A 58 -4.34 -12.60 -12.07
C ASP A 58 -3.00 -12.06 -12.61
N LEU A 59 -2.68 -10.79 -12.33
CA LEU A 59 -1.40 -10.20 -12.71
C LEU A 59 -0.22 -10.88 -12.00
N ASN A 60 0.96 -10.85 -12.62
CA ASN A 60 2.18 -11.26 -11.94
C ASN A 60 2.52 -10.30 -10.78
N ASP A 61 3.29 -10.78 -9.81
CA ASP A 61 3.64 -10.03 -8.58
C ASP A 61 4.31 -8.68 -8.87
N GLN A 62 5.12 -8.57 -9.93
CA GLN A 62 5.79 -7.30 -10.28
C GLN A 62 4.79 -6.26 -10.78
N ASP A 63 3.85 -6.65 -11.64
CA ASP A 63 2.83 -5.75 -12.16
C ASP A 63 1.82 -5.37 -11.09
N LYS A 64 1.45 -6.30 -10.20
CA LYS A 64 0.66 -5.99 -8.99
C LYS A 64 1.34 -4.91 -8.17
N ALA A 65 2.61 -5.07 -7.83
CA ALA A 65 3.35 -4.12 -7.03
C ALA A 65 3.40 -2.72 -7.69
N LYS A 66 3.75 -2.64 -8.97
CA LYS A 66 3.80 -1.37 -9.72
C LYS A 66 2.45 -0.66 -9.72
N GLN A 67 1.39 -1.39 -10.07
CA GLN A 67 0.05 -0.80 -10.18
C GLN A 67 -0.51 -0.40 -8.82
N VAL A 68 -0.33 -1.21 -7.78
CA VAL A 68 -0.75 -0.87 -6.40
C VAL A 68 0.00 0.36 -5.90
N ILE A 69 1.32 0.44 -6.08
CA ILE A 69 2.13 1.61 -5.68
C ILE A 69 1.63 2.88 -6.38
N ALA A 70 1.38 2.80 -7.69
CA ALA A 70 0.89 3.93 -8.48
C ALA A 70 -0.51 4.35 -8.03
N LYS A 71 -1.43 3.38 -7.86
CA LYS A 71 -2.81 3.63 -7.45
C LYS A 71 -2.92 4.26 -6.07
N THR A 72 -2.00 3.91 -5.17
CA THR A 72 -1.98 4.36 -3.77
C THR A 72 -1.03 5.54 -3.50
N GLN A 73 -0.66 6.30 -4.53
CA GLN A 73 0.15 7.51 -4.36
C GLN A 73 -0.71 8.65 -3.79
N ILE A 74 -0.88 8.63 -2.47
CA ILE A 74 -1.72 9.59 -1.72
C ILE A 74 -0.92 10.61 -0.93
N PHE A 75 0.41 10.48 -0.91
CA PHE A 75 1.30 11.32 -0.14
C PHE A 75 1.93 12.41 -1.02
N GLY A 76 1.78 13.67 -0.62
CA GLY A 76 2.30 14.85 -1.30
C GLY A 76 1.34 15.49 -2.30
N GLY A 77 1.49 16.81 -2.51
CA GLY A 77 0.63 17.62 -3.38
C GLY A 77 -0.59 18.21 -2.68
N MET A 78 -1.35 19.06 -3.38
CA MET A 78 -2.64 19.59 -2.92
C MET A 78 -3.73 18.52 -3.05
N GLY A 79 -4.61 18.43 -2.06
CA GLY A 79 -5.65 17.40 -1.98
C GLY A 79 -5.11 16.04 -1.54
N SER A 80 -3.93 15.99 -0.92
CA SER A 80 -3.32 14.75 -0.47
C SER A 80 -4.03 14.16 0.75
N TRP A 81 -3.70 12.92 1.09
CA TRP A 81 -4.17 12.30 2.34
C TRP A 81 -3.76 13.08 3.59
N GLY A 82 -2.69 13.88 3.50
CA GLY A 82 -2.18 14.71 4.59
C GLY A 82 -2.91 16.04 4.78
N ASP A 83 -3.84 16.41 3.90
CA ASP A 83 -4.44 17.75 3.93
C ASP A 83 -5.68 17.77 4.83
N SER A 84 -6.80 17.26 4.35
CA SER A 84 -8.09 17.31 5.05
C SER A 84 -8.34 16.13 6.02
N PRO A 85 -8.01 14.86 5.68
CA PRO A 85 -8.27 13.72 6.55
C PRO A 85 -7.76 13.85 7.99
N PRO A 86 -6.57 14.42 8.26
CA PRO A 86 -6.06 14.52 9.63
C PRO A 86 -6.88 15.48 10.52
N TYR A 87 -7.49 16.53 9.94
CA TYR A 87 -8.39 17.44 10.67
C TYR A 87 -9.71 16.76 11.04
N THR A 88 -10.29 15.99 10.11
CA THR A 88 -11.50 15.20 10.36
C THR A 88 -11.24 14.14 11.44
N ALA A 89 -10.09 13.47 11.40
CA ALA A 89 -9.68 12.53 12.44
C ALA A 89 -9.55 13.19 13.82
N GLN A 90 -9.02 14.42 13.89
CA GLN A 90 -8.95 15.20 15.11
C GLN A 90 -10.35 15.54 15.65
N THR A 91 -11.25 16.00 14.77
CA THR A 91 -12.64 16.34 15.13
C THR A 91 -13.41 15.13 15.68
N LEU A 92 -13.13 13.93 15.16
CA LEU A 92 -13.73 12.68 15.61
C LEU A 92 -13.02 12.04 16.83
N GLY A 93 -11.94 12.66 17.34
CA GLY A 93 -11.18 12.13 18.48
C GLY A 93 -10.34 10.87 18.17
N ILE A 94 -10.07 10.58 16.90
CA ILE A 94 -9.35 9.37 16.44
C ILE A 94 -7.99 9.69 15.83
N ARG A 95 -7.40 10.84 16.18
CA ARG A 95 -6.12 11.30 15.61
C ARG A 95 -4.99 10.29 15.77
N SER A 96 -4.84 9.71 16.96
CA SER A 96 -3.79 8.71 17.21
C SER A 96 -3.97 7.45 16.35
N GLU A 97 -5.22 6.99 16.19
CA GLU A 97 -5.55 5.85 15.31
C GLU A 97 -5.24 6.19 13.84
N PHE A 98 -5.57 7.41 13.41
CA PHE A 98 -5.26 7.90 12.07
C PHE A 98 -3.76 7.87 11.79
N ASP A 99 -2.95 8.41 12.70
CA ASP A 99 -1.50 8.47 12.53
C ASP A 99 -0.90 7.05 12.52
N GLU A 100 -1.36 6.16 13.40
CA GLU A 100 -0.91 4.77 13.45
C GLU A 100 -1.21 4.02 12.13
N ILE A 101 -2.46 4.07 11.66
CA ILE A 101 -2.87 3.39 10.42
C ILE A 101 -2.14 3.97 9.20
N THR A 102 -2.00 5.30 9.13
CA THR A 102 -1.30 5.97 8.03
C THR A 102 0.17 5.58 8.00
N ASN A 103 0.83 5.50 9.15
CA ASN A 103 2.23 5.05 9.26
C ASN A 103 2.40 3.58 8.90
N GLN A 104 1.51 2.70 9.39
CA GLN A 104 1.52 1.28 9.01
C GLN A 104 1.37 1.11 7.49
N PHE A 105 0.45 1.85 6.87
CA PHE A 105 0.24 1.84 5.44
C PHE A 105 1.47 2.33 4.66
N SER A 106 2.05 3.47 5.07
CA SER A 106 3.23 4.05 4.42
C SER A 106 4.42 3.09 4.46
N ASN A 107 4.72 2.52 5.63
CA ASN A 107 5.82 1.56 5.81
C ASN A 107 5.63 0.31 4.96
N ALA A 108 4.42 -0.25 4.94
CA ALA A 108 4.12 -1.43 4.13
C ALA A 108 4.20 -1.13 2.62
N ARG A 109 3.79 0.07 2.20
CA ARG A 109 3.91 0.53 0.80
C ARG A 109 5.38 0.68 0.38
N ASP A 110 6.23 1.21 1.26
CA ASP A 110 7.66 1.36 0.96
C ASP A 110 8.36 0.01 0.82
N ASN A 111 7.89 -1.04 1.50
CA ASN A 111 8.39 -2.39 1.31
C ASN A 111 8.04 -3.00 -0.07
N LEU A 112 7.03 -2.46 -0.78
CA LEU A 112 6.72 -2.87 -2.16
C LEU A 112 7.65 -2.22 -3.18
N LYS A 113 8.24 -1.06 -2.85
CA LYS A 113 9.22 -0.39 -3.70
C LYS A 113 10.53 -1.19 -3.62
N THR A 114 10.68 -2.19 -4.49
CA THR A 114 11.97 -2.87 -4.66
C THR A 114 13.02 -1.83 -5.07
N LYS A 115 14.01 -1.61 -4.20
CA LYS A 115 15.24 -0.89 -4.53
C LYS A 115 16.05 -1.64 -5.58
#